data_AF-A0A8H5QWD8-F1
#
_entry.id   AF-A0A8H5QWD8-F1
#
_cell.length_a   1.000
_cell.length_b   1.000
_cell.length_c   1.000
_cell.angle_alpha   90.00
_cell.angle_beta   90.00
_cell.angle_gamma   90.00
#
_symmetry.space_group_name_H-M   'P 1'
#
loop_
_entity.id
_entity.type
_entity.pdbx_description
1 polymer ?
#
loop_
_entity_poly.entity_id
_entity_poly.type
_entity_poly.pdbx_seq_one_letter_code
_entity_poly.pdbx_strand_id
1 'polypeptide(L)'
;MADGHASKAISSYGAGINHTPNLDRIAQNGMLFNHCYVTNSICTPSRAAILTGTHNHVNGVMTLDNLINKHMPNVAKHMRTGGYRTAMVGKWHLGEGEPHEPTGFDYWSVLPGQGDYWDPEFIEMPSDGKGAGVERHETGYVTDIITDKCLE
;
A
#
# COMPACT_ATOMS: atom_id res chain seq x y z
N MET A 1 0.64 5.31 -1.50
CA MET A 1 0.32 4.99 -2.91
C MET A 1 -1.19 5.06 -3.07
N ALA A 2 -1.69 5.81 -4.06
CA ALA A 2 -3.14 5.90 -4.33
C ALA A 2 -3.64 4.68 -5.15
N ASP A 3 -4.96 4.46 -5.17
CA ASP A 3 -5.61 3.42 -5.96
C ASP A 3 -6.54 4.04 -7.01
N GLY A 4 -6.53 3.52 -8.24
CA GLY A 4 -7.33 4.07 -9.36
C GLY A 4 -6.98 5.50 -9.83
N HIS A 5 -6.00 6.17 -9.23
CA HIS A 5 -5.62 7.54 -9.58
C HIS A 5 -4.70 7.56 -10.82
N ALA A 6 -4.97 8.46 -11.78
CA ALA A 6 -4.23 8.57 -13.03
C ALA A 6 -3.50 9.91 -13.18
N SER A 7 -2.40 9.94 -13.94
CA SER A 7 -1.59 11.16 -14.16
C SER A 7 -2.40 12.34 -14.71
N LYS A 8 -3.41 12.07 -15.56
CA LYS A 8 -4.30 13.12 -16.09
C LYS A 8 -5.11 13.85 -15.02
N ALA A 9 -5.27 13.26 -13.84
CA ALA A 9 -5.97 13.87 -12.71
C ALA A 9 -5.03 14.67 -11.78
N ILE A 10 -3.75 14.82 -12.12
CA ILE A 10 -2.74 15.53 -11.33
C ILE A 10 -2.29 16.78 -12.12
N SER A 11 -2.36 17.97 -11.52
CA SER A 11 -2.09 19.24 -12.22
C SER A 11 -0.67 19.36 -12.75
N SER A 12 0.35 18.86 -12.03
CA SER A 12 1.74 18.86 -12.50
C SER A 12 1.99 18.08 -13.80
N TYR A 13 1.08 17.18 -14.19
CA TYR A 13 1.17 16.47 -15.47
C TYR A 13 0.44 17.20 -16.63
N GLY A 14 -0.13 18.38 -16.38
CA GLY A 14 -0.54 19.33 -17.42
C GLY A 14 -1.85 19.03 -18.15
N ALA A 15 -2.65 18.07 -17.70
CA ALA A 15 -3.94 17.74 -18.34
C ALA A 15 -5.08 18.72 -18.00
N GLY A 16 -4.90 19.57 -16.98
CA GLY A 16 -5.85 20.64 -16.64
C GLY A 16 -7.21 20.19 -16.06
N ILE A 17 -7.34 18.93 -15.65
CA ILE A 17 -8.61 18.37 -15.13
C ILE A 17 -8.86 18.77 -13.67
N ASN A 18 -7.81 18.76 -12.84
CA ASN A 18 -7.89 19.00 -11.41
C ASN A 18 -6.82 19.99 -10.94
N HIS A 19 -6.98 20.48 -9.72
CA HIS A 19 -5.97 21.24 -8.99
C HIS A 19 -5.48 20.42 -7.78
N THR A 20 -4.20 20.02 -7.79
CA THR A 20 -3.60 19.11 -6.78
C THR A 20 -2.40 19.76 -6.09
N PRO A 21 -2.58 20.80 -5.26
CA PRO A 21 -1.49 21.66 -4.79
C PRO A 21 -0.47 20.91 -3.93
N ASN A 22 -0.90 19.91 -3.14
CA ASN A 22 0.01 19.10 -2.33
C ASN A 22 0.88 18.15 -3.18
N LEU A 23 0.34 17.59 -4.27
CA LEU A 23 1.12 16.78 -5.21
C LEU A 23 2.06 17.66 -6.04
N ASP A 24 1.60 18.84 -6.44
CA ASP A 24 2.42 19.82 -7.16
C ASP A 24 3.60 20.30 -6.31
N ARG A 25 3.38 20.50 -5.01
CA ARG A 25 4.46 20.82 -4.07
C ARG A 25 5.54 19.73 -4.04
N ILE A 26 5.17 18.44 -4.11
CA ILE A 26 6.14 17.33 -4.18
C ILE A 26 6.90 17.36 -5.51
N ALA A 27 6.20 17.59 -6.63
CA ALA A 27 6.81 17.66 -7.95
C ALA A 27 7.81 18.83 -8.05
N GLN A 28 7.45 20.01 -7.54
CA GLN A 28 8.28 21.22 -7.57
C GLN A 28 9.53 21.12 -6.69
N ASN A 29 9.42 20.44 -5.53
CA ASN A 29 10.53 20.32 -4.57
C ASN A 29 11.27 18.98 -4.68
N GLY A 30 10.98 18.19 -5.72
CA GLY A 30 11.48 16.83 -5.89
C GLY A 30 11.75 16.51 -7.35
N MET A 31 11.25 15.37 -7.80
CA MET A 31 11.42 14.88 -9.17
C MET A 31 10.07 14.44 -9.73
N LEU A 32 9.77 14.86 -10.96
CA LEU A 32 8.62 14.41 -11.72
C LEU A 32 9.07 13.46 -12.83
N PHE A 33 8.61 12.21 -12.78
CA PHE A 33 8.88 11.23 -13.83
C PHE A 33 7.80 11.30 -14.90
N ASN A 34 8.21 11.54 -16.15
CA ASN A 34 7.34 11.50 -17.32
C ASN A 34 7.22 10.09 -17.93
N HIS A 35 8.08 9.16 -17.50
CA HIS A 35 8.16 7.78 -17.99
C HIS A 35 8.39 6.82 -16.81
N CYS A 36 7.34 6.58 -16.02
CA CYS A 36 7.31 5.58 -14.95
C CYS A 36 6.13 4.64 -15.20
N TYR A 37 6.40 3.34 -15.32
CA TYR A 37 5.40 2.35 -15.73
C TYR A 37 5.32 1.22 -14.72
N VAL A 38 4.12 0.69 -14.53
CA VAL A 38 3.89 -0.56 -13.78
C VAL A 38 4.11 -1.76 -14.69
N THR A 39 4.61 -2.85 -14.15
CA THR A 39 4.84 -4.09 -14.90
C THR A 39 3.56 -4.88 -15.18
N ASN A 40 2.52 -4.65 -14.36
CA ASN A 40 1.19 -5.22 -14.51
C ASN A 40 0.17 -4.20 -13.98
N SER A 41 -0.80 -3.80 -14.81
CA SER A 41 -1.74 -2.72 -14.53
C SER A 41 -2.97 -3.15 -13.74
N ILE A 42 -2.77 -3.99 -12.71
CA ILE A 42 -3.79 -4.49 -11.78
C ILE A 42 -3.25 -4.36 -10.36
N CYS A 43 -4.12 -4.05 -9.38
CA CYS A 43 -3.72 -3.68 -8.02
C CYS A 43 -2.86 -4.73 -7.28
N THR A 44 -3.33 -5.98 -7.13
CA THR A 44 -2.59 -7.06 -6.44
C THR A 44 -1.21 -7.31 -7.09
N PRO A 45 -1.10 -7.52 -8.42
CA PRO A 45 0.21 -7.68 -9.07
C PRO A 45 1.12 -6.45 -9.00
N SER A 46 0.58 -5.24 -9.13
CA SER A 46 1.35 -4.00 -9.05
C SER A 46 1.97 -3.80 -7.66
N ARG A 47 1.18 -4.03 -6.60
CA ARG A 47 1.63 -3.97 -5.20
C ARG A 47 2.73 -5.00 -4.91
N ALA A 48 2.55 -6.23 -5.39
CA ALA A 48 3.55 -7.29 -5.25
C ALA A 48 4.87 -6.91 -5.94
N ALA A 49 4.82 -6.37 -7.17
CA ALA A 49 6.00 -5.93 -7.90
C ALA A 49 6.74 -4.80 -7.17
N ILE A 50 6.02 -3.82 -6.61
CA ILE A 50 6.61 -2.72 -5.82
C ILE A 50 7.32 -3.26 -4.57
N LEU A 51 6.69 -4.16 -3.83
CA LEU A 51 7.26 -4.68 -2.58
C LEU A 51 8.45 -5.62 -2.81
N THR A 52 8.38 -6.46 -3.84
CA THR A 52 9.38 -7.50 -4.09
C THR A 52 10.51 -7.01 -5.01
N GLY A 53 10.29 -5.96 -5.79
CA GLY A 53 11.25 -5.46 -6.78
C GLY A 53 11.40 -6.38 -8.00
N THR A 54 10.50 -7.33 -8.20
CA THR A 54 10.58 -8.32 -9.29
C THR A 54 9.32 -8.34 -10.14
N HIS A 55 9.45 -8.76 -11.40
CA HIS A 55 8.29 -9.03 -12.26
C HIS A 55 7.37 -10.12 -11.67
N ASN A 56 6.11 -10.09 -12.08
CA ASN A 56 5.08 -10.96 -11.52
C ASN A 56 5.28 -12.47 -11.78
N HIS A 57 6.00 -12.85 -12.85
CA HIS A 57 6.39 -14.24 -13.08
C HIS A 57 7.47 -14.74 -12.11
N VAL A 58 8.18 -13.83 -11.43
CA VAL A 58 9.17 -14.16 -10.39
C VAL A 58 8.52 -14.20 -9.01
N ASN A 59 7.65 -13.23 -8.70
CA ASN A 59 6.97 -13.19 -7.40
C ASN A 59 5.70 -14.05 -7.32
N GLY A 60 5.22 -14.59 -8.44
CA GLY A 60 4.06 -15.49 -8.50
C GLY A 60 2.70 -14.80 -8.41
N VAL A 61 2.63 -13.47 -8.27
CA VAL A 61 1.38 -12.71 -8.14
C VAL A 61 0.98 -12.13 -9.50
N MET A 62 0.30 -12.91 -10.34
CA MET A 62 -0.02 -12.55 -11.74
C MET A 62 -1.42 -11.97 -11.93
N THR A 63 -2.38 -12.36 -11.09
CA THR A 63 -3.79 -11.93 -11.11
C THR A 63 -4.25 -11.40 -9.75
N LEU A 64 -5.52 -11.03 -9.64
CA LEU A 64 -6.15 -10.66 -8.36
C LEU A 64 -6.28 -11.84 -7.39
N ASP A 65 -6.38 -13.06 -7.91
CA ASP A 65 -6.59 -14.27 -7.11
C ASP A 65 -5.28 -14.88 -6.57
N ASN A 66 -4.13 -14.32 -6.95
CA ASN A 66 -2.84 -14.76 -6.43
C ASN A 66 -2.49 -14.00 -5.16
N LEU A 67 -2.12 -14.73 -4.11
CA LEU A 67 -1.75 -14.17 -2.81
C LEU A 67 -0.22 -14.09 -2.69
N ILE A 68 0.29 -13.08 -1.98
CA ILE A 68 1.74 -12.99 -1.76
C ILE A 68 2.19 -14.09 -0.80
N ASN A 69 3.32 -14.71 -1.10
CA ASN A 69 4.02 -15.54 -0.12
C ASN A 69 4.71 -14.63 0.90
N LYS A 70 4.22 -14.58 2.14
CA LYS A 70 4.77 -13.73 3.18
C LYS A 70 6.24 -14.00 3.51
N HIS A 71 6.82 -15.12 3.12
CA HIS A 71 8.24 -15.42 3.36
C HIS A 71 9.17 -14.77 2.33
N MET A 72 8.64 -14.29 1.20
CA MET A 72 9.46 -13.66 0.17
C MET A 72 10.22 -12.43 0.68
N PRO A 73 11.43 -12.15 0.13
CA PRO A 73 12.08 -10.87 0.32
C PRO A 73 11.15 -9.73 -0.09
N ASN A 74 11.12 -8.67 0.70
CA ASN A 74 10.41 -7.44 0.37
C ASN A 74 11.20 -6.22 0.87
N VAL A 75 10.92 -5.07 0.28
CA VAL A 75 11.61 -3.81 0.59
C VAL A 75 11.58 -3.48 2.08
N ALA A 76 10.46 -3.73 2.78
CA ALA A 76 10.35 -3.43 4.21
C ALA A 76 11.26 -4.32 5.06
N LYS A 77 11.37 -5.62 4.75
CA LYS A 77 12.32 -6.54 5.40
C LYS A 77 13.75 -6.06 5.21
N HIS A 78 14.12 -5.66 4.01
CA HIS A 78 15.47 -5.13 3.73
C HIS A 78 15.73 -3.82 4.50
N MET A 79 14.79 -2.88 4.48
CA MET A 79 14.90 -1.62 5.23
C MET A 79 15.09 -1.87 6.74
N ARG A 80 14.37 -2.85 7.32
CA ARG A 80 14.56 -3.25 8.72
C ARG A 80 15.97 -3.77 9.02
N THR A 81 16.59 -4.53 8.11
CA THR A 81 17.99 -4.94 8.29
C THR A 81 18.96 -3.75 8.31
N GLY A 82 18.58 -2.62 7.71
CA GLY A 82 19.29 -1.35 7.77
C GLY A 82 18.97 -0.48 8.99
N GLY A 83 18.17 -0.98 9.95
CA GLY A 83 17.81 -0.24 11.18
C GLY A 83 16.63 0.72 11.03
N TYR A 84 15.89 0.68 9.91
CA TYR A 84 14.68 1.47 9.74
C TYR A 84 13.51 0.87 10.53
N ARG A 85 12.72 1.73 11.14
CA ARG A 85 11.35 1.40 11.57
C ARG A 85 10.43 1.44 10.36
N THR A 86 9.65 0.39 10.15
CA THR A 86 8.78 0.27 8.97
C THR A 86 7.32 0.10 9.36
N ALA A 87 6.42 0.72 8.59
CA ALA A 87 4.98 0.65 8.81
C ALA A 87 4.21 0.43 7.50
N MET A 88 3.06 -0.25 7.57
CA MET A 88 2.11 -0.41 6.44
C MET A 88 0.70 -0.05 6.88
N VAL A 89 0.14 1.03 6.33
CA VAL A 89 -1.20 1.51 6.68
C VAL A 89 -2.06 1.64 5.41
N GLY A 90 -3.31 1.19 5.48
CA GLY A 90 -4.28 1.26 4.40
C GLY A 90 -4.30 0.01 3.52
N LYS A 91 -4.52 0.16 2.21
CA LYS A 91 -4.80 -1.00 1.35
C LYS A 91 -3.58 -1.92 1.17
N TRP A 92 -3.67 -3.15 1.67
CA TRP A 92 -2.68 -4.21 1.46
C TRP A 92 -2.94 -4.97 0.16
N HIS A 93 -4.11 -5.61 0.07
CA HIS A 93 -4.61 -6.29 -1.12
C HIS A 93 -3.61 -7.29 -1.74
N LEU A 94 -2.92 -8.05 -0.89
CA LEU A 94 -2.00 -9.13 -1.26
C LEU A 94 -2.37 -10.46 -0.57
N GLY A 95 -3.61 -10.54 -0.08
CA GLY A 95 -4.15 -11.65 0.69
C GLY A 95 -4.40 -11.30 2.15
N GLU A 96 -5.15 -12.17 2.80
CA GLU A 96 -5.62 -12.05 4.18
C GLU A 96 -5.37 -13.35 4.95
N GLY A 97 -5.44 -13.25 6.26
CA GLY A 97 -5.13 -14.34 7.19
C GLY A 97 -3.63 -14.53 7.40
N GLU A 98 -3.30 -15.27 8.45
CA GLU A 98 -1.92 -15.46 8.96
C GLU A 98 -0.88 -15.73 7.86
N PRO A 99 -1.14 -16.53 6.80
CA PRO A 99 -0.14 -16.79 5.75
C PRO A 99 0.13 -15.62 4.79
N HIS A 100 -0.75 -14.61 4.75
CA HIS A 100 -0.73 -13.53 3.75
C HIS A 100 -0.78 -12.11 4.34
N GLU A 101 -0.80 -12.01 5.67
CA GLU A 101 -0.66 -10.74 6.40
C GLU A 101 0.69 -10.04 6.09
N PRO A 102 0.75 -8.70 6.27
CA PRO A 102 1.98 -7.95 6.07
C PRO A 102 3.15 -8.47 6.93
N THR A 103 4.33 -8.63 6.32
CA THR A 103 5.56 -9.01 7.04
C THR A 103 6.73 -8.11 6.68
N GLY A 104 7.67 -7.96 7.62
CA GLY A 104 8.76 -6.99 7.48
C GLY A 104 8.39 -5.58 7.92
N PHE A 105 7.25 -5.42 8.58
CA PHE A 105 6.79 -4.17 9.17
C PHE A 105 6.84 -4.27 10.70
N ASP A 106 7.22 -3.18 11.38
CA ASP A 106 7.13 -3.05 12.84
C ASP A 106 5.73 -2.64 13.29
N TYR A 107 4.90 -2.14 12.38
CA TYR A 107 3.49 -1.85 12.57
C TYR A 107 2.72 -2.04 11.26
N TRP A 108 1.51 -2.57 11.33
CA TRP A 108 0.61 -2.56 10.19
C TRP A 108 -0.86 -2.50 10.61
N SER A 109 -1.64 -1.80 9.80
CA SER A 109 -3.10 -1.63 9.94
C SER A 109 -3.68 -1.53 8.53
N VAL A 110 -4.27 -2.61 8.05
CA VAL A 110 -4.59 -2.76 6.63
C VAL A 110 -6.07 -3.03 6.37
N LEU A 111 -6.57 -2.55 5.24
CA LEU A 111 -7.96 -2.78 4.84
C LEU A 111 -8.15 -4.23 4.34
N PRO A 112 -9.21 -4.94 4.75
CA PRO A 112 -9.60 -6.21 4.14
C PRO A 112 -10.07 -5.96 2.70
N GLY A 113 -9.65 -6.82 1.77
CA GLY A 113 -10.02 -6.80 0.37
C GLY A 113 -9.77 -5.45 -0.30
N GLN A 114 -10.86 -4.83 -0.77
CA GLN A 114 -10.82 -3.51 -1.39
C GLN A 114 -10.85 -2.37 -0.36
N GLY A 115 -11.32 -2.65 0.85
CA GLY A 115 -11.70 -1.69 1.87
C GLY A 115 -13.04 -1.00 1.58
N ASP A 116 -13.69 -0.56 2.65
CA ASP A 116 -14.88 0.27 2.58
C ASP A 116 -14.52 1.76 2.68
N TYR A 117 -15.36 2.61 2.10
CA TYR A 117 -15.14 4.06 2.13
C TYR A 117 -15.56 4.70 3.45
N TRP A 118 -16.66 4.21 4.03
CA TRP A 118 -17.28 4.76 5.23
C TRP A 118 -17.31 3.70 6.30
N ASP A 119 -16.99 4.12 7.52
CA ASP A 119 -16.89 3.29 8.71
C ASP A 119 -16.12 1.97 8.46
N PRO A 120 -14.89 2.05 7.91
CA PRO A 120 -14.16 0.88 7.43
C PRO A 120 -13.71 -0.04 8.54
N GLU A 121 -13.65 -1.32 8.20
CA GLU A 121 -12.89 -2.32 8.95
C GLU A 121 -11.40 -2.27 8.56
N PHE A 122 -10.54 -2.52 9.55
CA PHE A 122 -9.12 -2.76 9.40
C PHE A 122 -8.75 -4.09 10.06
N ILE A 123 -7.79 -4.80 9.46
CA ILE A 123 -7.05 -5.88 10.09
C ILE A 123 -5.75 -5.27 10.61
N GLU A 124 -5.53 -5.32 11.92
CA GLU A 124 -4.38 -4.70 12.57
C GLU A 124 -3.44 -5.71 13.21
N MET A 125 -2.16 -5.33 13.28
CA MET A 125 -1.14 -6.11 13.99
C MET A 125 -1.54 -6.32 15.47
N PRO A 126 -1.46 -7.56 15.99
CA PRO A 126 -1.71 -7.84 17.40
C PRO A 126 -0.76 -7.06 18.32
N SER A 127 -1.28 -6.61 19.46
CA SER A 127 -0.49 -5.83 20.44
C SER A 127 0.72 -6.57 21.02
N ASP A 128 0.68 -7.90 21.06
CA ASP A 128 1.78 -8.77 21.48
C ASP A 128 2.68 -9.22 20.30
N GLY A 129 2.35 -8.77 19.08
CA GLY A 129 3.02 -9.11 17.83
C GLY A 129 2.90 -10.58 17.43
N LYS A 130 1.96 -11.34 18.02
CA LYS A 130 1.81 -12.78 17.81
C LYS A 130 0.39 -13.14 17.39
N GLY A 131 0.29 -14.08 16.46
CA GLY A 131 -1.00 -14.56 15.95
C GLY A 131 -1.47 -13.77 14.73
N ALA A 132 -2.69 -14.07 14.30
CA ALA A 132 -3.36 -13.42 13.19
C ALA A 132 -3.78 -11.99 13.56
N GLY A 133 -3.98 -11.17 12.54
CA GLY A 133 -4.48 -9.81 12.67
C GLY A 133 -5.80 -9.72 13.41
N VAL A 134 -6.02 -8.58 14.07
CA VAL A 134 -7.23 -8.30 14.83
C VAL A 134 -8.08 -7.29 14.05
N GLU A 135 -9.34 -7.63 13.85
CA GLU A 135 -10.33 -6.75 13.24
C GLU A 135 -10.60 -5.53 14.14
N ARG A 136 -10.62 -4.34 13.54
CA ARG A 136 -11.01 -3.08 14.17
C ARG A 136 -11.91 -2.29 13.23
N HIS A 137 -12.99 -1.77 13.78
CA HIS A 137 -13.87 -0.85 13.08
C HIS A 137 -13.52 0.58 13.45
N GLU A 138 -13.38 1.43 12.43
CA GLU A 138 -13.15 2.86 12.59
C GLU A 138 -14.37 3.63 12.09
N THR A 139 -14.72 4.74 12.75
CA THR A 139 -15.84 5.59 12.30
C THR A 139 -15.30 6.75 11.48
N GLY A 140 -15.87 6.99 10.30
CA GLY A 140 -15.50 8.10 9.41
C GLY A 140 -15.14 7.67 7.98
N TYR A 141 -14.42 8.54 7.28
CA TYR A 141 -14.04 8.31 5.88
C TYR A 141 -12.62 7.75 5.78
N VAL A 142 -12.46 6.66 5.03
CA VAL A 142 -11.21 5.87 5.00
C VAL A 142 -9.97 6.65 4.58
N THR A 143 -10.12 7.67 3.72
CA THR A 143 -8.97 8.49 3.28
C THR A 143 -8.40 9.30 4.44
N ASP A 144 -9.26 9.82 5.30
CA ASP A 144 -8.88 10.60 6.47
C ASP A 144 -8.34 9.67 7.55
N ILE A 145 -9.05 8.57 7.84
CA ILE A 145 -8.64 7.56 8.84
C ILE A 145 -7.25 6.99 8.52
N ILE A 146 -6.97 6.63 7.26
CA ILE A 146 -5.63 6.14 6.86
C ILE A 146 -4.57 7.21 7.14
N THR A 147 -4.88 8.48 6.88
CA THR A 147 -3.95 9.59 7.12
C THR A 147 -3.69 9.78 8.60
N ASP A 148 -4.74 9.78 9.42
CA ASP A 148 -4.63 9.92 10.88
C ASP A 148 -3.80 8.77 11.49
N LYS A 149 -4.06 7.52 11.08
CA LYS A 149 -3.25 6.35 11.49
C LYS A 149 -1.78 6.43 11.06
N CYS A 150 -1.43 7.24 10.06
CA CYS A 150 -0.02 7.45 9.67
C CYS A 150 0.69 8.52 10.51
N LEU A 151 -0.06 9.36 11.24
CA LEU A 151 0.47 10.45 12.07
C LEU A 151 0.73 10.00 13.52
N GLU A 152 0.09 8.92 13.96
CA GLU A 152 0.27 8.27 15.27
C GLU A 152 1.54 7.39 15.34
#